data_AF-A0A9W6KWP0-F1
#
_entry.id   AF-A0A9W6KWP0-F1
#
_cell.length_a   1.000
_cell.length_b   1.000
_cell.length_c   1.000
_cell.angle_alpha   90.00
_cell.angle_beta   90.00
_cell.angle_gamma   90.00
#
_symmetry.space_group_name_H-M   'P 1'
#
loop_
_entity.id
_entity.type
_entity.pdbx_description
1 polymer ?
#
loop_
_entity_poly.entity_id
_entity_poly.type
_entity_poly.pdbx_seq_one_letter_code
_entity_poly.pdbx_strand_id
1 'polypeptide(L)'
;MTDLETRIADVLADRAAKTSAPGGLAERATRRGKRIRRRRLVVGVAAIVALLVLVPFTGRSTGTTLPAAPGGADAAIGSDRGLLHFDVDLGRLPSTLTDRITVTEWVSGDGYERFVGQDEERRPIVTIWLTGSAARADDFNSMANGGSTRNLRWQRGGVEGLTVLGSADRDLLPKVADAVRLGATQRCVMPIHLSALPAGGRWTECQTAIRRSPGAASLWMYSGLTLRRADDRTVFIWADSDQGTTTGPSPFAADREVAGRPAMWRSGSGAFANGLWITDFAGIDLYVSNYESGPADWFTPDEAGWYATHLTASPDLNDPATWPRRAVG
;
A
#
# COMPACT_ATOMS: atom_id res chain seq x y z
N MET A 1 -55.61 8.20 -11.60
CA MET A 1 -54.56 7.17 -11.48
C MET A 1 -54.55 6.40 -12.78
N THR A 2 -53.49 6.58 -13.56
CA THR A 2 -53.38 6.02 -14.91
C THR A 2 -52.72 4.64 -14.86
N ASP A 3 -53.03 3.79 -15.83
CA ASP A 3 -52.49 2.42 -16.02
C ASP A 3 -50.94 2.36 -15.92
N LEU A 4 -50.26 3.45 -16.28
CA LEU A 4 -48.81 3.58 -16.21
C LEU A 4 -48.27 3.60 -14.76
N GLU A 5 -48.95 4.28 -13.85
CA GLU A 5 -48.52 4.38 -12.44
C GLU A 5 -48.63 3.01 -11.74
N THR A 6 -49.67 2.25 -12.09
CA THR A 6 -49.89 0.88 -11.58
C THR A 6 -48.80 -0.06 -12.11
N ARG A 7 -48.48 0.03 -13.42
CA ARG A 7 -47.38 -0.75 -14.01
C ARG A 7 -46.01 -0.43 -13.41
N ILE A 8 -45.74 0.84 -13.09
CA ILE A 8 -44.48 1.23 -12.44
C ILE A 8 -44.42 0.68 -11.01
N ALA A 9 -45.50 0.78 -10.25
CA ALA A 9 -45.58 0.25 -8.90
C ALA A 9 -45.37 -1.28 -8.87
N ASP A 10 -46.00 -2.01 -9.79
CA ASP A 10 -45.87 -3.47 -9.88
C ASP A 10 -44.46 -3.91 -10.26
N VAL A 11 -43.80 -3.22 -11.20
CA VAL A 11 -42.41 -3.50 -11.58
C VAL A 11 -41.45 -3.23 -10.42
N LEU A 12 -41.70 -2.18 -9.62
CA LEU A 12 -40.88 -1.87 -8.45
C LEU A 12 -41.10 -2.89 -7.32
N ALA A 13 -42.34 -3.31 -7.07
CA ALA A 13 -42.66 -4.33 -6.08
C ALA A 13 -42.07 -5.71 -6.44
N ASP A 14 -42.15 -6.11 -7.71
CA ASP A 14 -41.56 -7.36 -8.21
C ASP A 14 -40.01 -7.34 -8.12
N ARG A 15 -39.38 -6.19 -8.41
CA ARG A 15 -37.93 -6.02 -8.22
C ARG A 15 -37.54 -6.07 -6.75
N ALA A 16 -38.28 -5.42 -5.86
CA ALA A 16 -38.01 -5.47 -4.43
C ALA A 16 -38.09 -6.91 -3.89
N ALA A 17 -39.13 -7.66 -4.26
CA ALA A 17 -39.29 -9.07 -3.85
C ALA A 17 -38.15 -9.97 -4.35
N LYS A 18 -37.64 -9.74 -5.57
CA LYS A 18 -36.52 -10.51 -6.14
C LYS A 18 -35.15 -10.14 -5.57
N THR A 19 -35.01 -8.96 -4.95
CA THR A 19 -33.73 -8.50 -4.37
C THR A 19 -33.55 -8.97 -2.93
N SER A 20 -34.65 -9.31 -2.23
CA SER A 20 -34.65 -9.68 -0.80
C SER A 20 -34.45 -11.17 -0.50
N ALA A 21 -34.19 -12.04 -1.49
CA ALA A 21 -33.93 -13.45 -1.23
C ALA A 21 -32.55 -13.66 -0.54
N PRO A 22 -32.49 -14.12 0.72
CA PRO A 22 -31.24 -14.17 1.52
C PRO A 22 -30.14 -15.08 0.94
N GLY A 23 -30.47 -16.01 0.04
CA GLY A 23 -29.52 -16.96 -0.53
C GLY A 23 -28.68 -16.41 -1.70
N GLY A 24 -29.16 -15.38 -2.41
CA GLY A 24 -28.57 -14.98 -3.70
C GLY A 24 -27.27 -14.17 -3.60
N LEU A 25 -27.02 -13.51 -2.46
CA LEU A 25 -25.80 -12.73 -2.24
C LEU A 25 -24.63 -13.63 -1.84
N ALA A 26 -24.87 -14.61 -0.96
CA ALA A 26 -23.86 -15.59 -0.56
C ALA A 26 -23.41 -16.44 -1.76
N GLU A 27 -24.33 -16.87 -2.62
CA GLU A 27 -23.98 -17.67 -3.79
C GLU A 27 -23.21 -16.86 -4.85
N ARG A 28 -23.57 -15.58 -5.05
CA ARG A 28 -22.84 -14.65 -5.93
C ARG A 28 -21.45 -14.33 -5.40
N ALA A 29 -21.28 -14.12 -4.09
CA ALA A 29 -19.98 -13.93 -3.46
C ALA A 29 -19.09 -15.17 -3.61
N THR A 30 -19.64 -16.38 -3.40
CA THR A 30 -18.91 -17.64 -3.53
C THR A 30 -18.48 -17.91 -4.98
N ARG A 31 -19.33 -17.61 -5.97
CA ARG A 31 -18.96 -17.70 -7.41
C ARG A 31 -17.89 -16.68 -7.79
N ARG A 32 -17.93 -15.46 -7.25
CA ARG A 32 -16.91 -14.42 -7.52
C ARG A 32 -15.55 -14.81 -6.92
N GLY A 33 -15.55 -15.35 -5.69
CA GLY A 33 -14.34 -15.88 -5.04
C GLY A 33 -13.68 -17.03 -5.83
N LYS A 34 -14.47 -17.96 -6.36
CA LYS A 34 -13.95 -19.07 -7.19
C LYS A 34 -13.31 -18.59 -8.51
N ARG A 35 -13.85 -17.54 -9.15
CA ARG A 35 -13.27 -16.95 -10.38
C ARG A 35 -11.93 -16.25 -10.12
N ILE A 36 -11.80 -15.52 -9.01
CA ILE A 36 -10.55 -14.84 -8.64
C ILE A 36 -9.46 -15.87 -8.32
N ARG A 37 -9.80 -16.96 -7.62
CA ARG A 37 -8.86 -18.05 -7.31
C ARG A 37 -8.31 -18.76 -8.55
N ARG A 38 -9.14 -18.97 -9.58
CA ARG A 38 -8.69 -19.58 -10.85
C ARG A 38 -7.78 -18.67 -11.67
N ARG A 39 -7.94 -17.34 -11.62
CA ARG A 39 -7.05 -16.42 -12.35
C ARG A 39 -5.65 -16.34 -11.75
N ARG A 40 -5.49 -16.51 -10.44
CA ARG A 40 -4.17 -16.51 -9.77
C ARG A 40 -3.30 -17.74 -10.09
N LEU A 41 -3.91 -18.85 -10.53
CA LEU A 41 -3.17 -20.07 -10.91
C LEU A 41 -2.52 -19.98 -12.31
N VAL A 42 -2.90 -19.00 -13.14
CA VAL A 42 -2.46 -18.94 -14.55
C VAL A 42 -1.28 -17.98 -14.78
N VAL A 43 -0.94 -17.13 -13.80
CA VAL A 43 0.07 -16.05 -13.99
C VAL A 43 1.41 -16.34 -13.28
N GLY A 44 1.55 -17.45 -12.56
CA GLY A 44 2.71 -17.68 -11.69
C GLY A 44 3.68 -18.75 -12.17
N VAL A 45 4.44 -18.54 -13.26
CA VAL A 45 5.75 -19.19 -13.49
C VAL A 45 6.61 -18.35 -14.44
N ALA A 46 7.66 -17.69 -13.93
CA ALA A 46 8.92 -17.49 -14.65
C ALA A 46 10.04 -17.27 -13.61
N ALA A 47 10.95 -18.23 -13.54
CA ALA A 47 12.03 -18.33 -12.56
C ALA A 47 13.29 -17.60 -13.06
N ILE A 48 14.05 -17.00 -12.15
CA ILE A 48 15.45 -16.62 -12.37
C ILE A 48 16.27 -17.17 -11.21
N VAL A 49 17.31 -17.94 -11.55
CA VAL A 49 18.30 -18.52 -10.64
C VAL A 49 19.51 -17.60 -10.61
N ALA A 50 19.97 -17.20 -9.43
CA ALA A 50 21.28 -16.59 -9.25
C ALA A 50 21.99 -17.18 -8.02
N LEU A 51 23.22 -17.63 -8.26
CA LEU A 51 24.15 -18.28 -7.34
C LEU A 51 24.79 -17.25 -6.39
N LEU A 52 24.92 -17.54 -5.10
CA LEU A 52 25.67 -16.70 -4.16
C LEU A 52 26.60 -17.50 -3.24
N VAL A 53 27.84 -17.02 -3.16
CA VAL A 53 28.97 -17.50 -2.36
C VAL A 53 28.85 -16.99 -0.92
N LEU A 54 29.02 -17.88 0.05
CA LEU A 54 28.93 -17.59 1.49
C LEU A 54 30.26 -17.07 2.06
N VAL A 55 30.22 -15.93 2.77
CA VAL A 55 31.25 -15.51 3.74
C VAL A 55 30.53 -15.17 5.06
N PRO A 56 30.94 -15.71 6.22
CA PRO A 56 30.29 -15.41 7.48
C PRO A 56 30.83 -14.12 8.11
N PHE A 57 29.95 -13.15 8.37
CA PHE A 57 30.26 -12.00 9.22
C PHE A 57 29.24 -11.86 10.36
N THR A 58 29.75 -11.90 11.58
CA THR A 58 29.01 -11.75 12.83
C THR A 58 29.06 -10.29 13.29
N GLY A 59 28.14 -9.46 12.80
CA GLY A 59 27.95 -8.08 13.27
C GLY A 59 26.49 -7.80 13.59
N ARG A 60 26.14 -7.60 14.86
CA ARG A 60 24.80 -7.18 15.30
C ARG A 60 24.63 -5.70 14.99
N SER A 61 23.74 -5.34 14.06
CA SER A 61 23.40 -3.94 13.79
C SER A 61 22.36 -3.43 14.80
N THR A 62 22.62 -2.24 15.32
CA THR A 62 21.74 -1.50 16.23
C THR A 62 20.98 -0.42 15.45
N GLY A 63 19.66 -0.58 15.28
CA GLY A 63 18.74 0.52 14.97
C GLY A 63 18.20 0.56 13.54
N THR A 64 16.98 0.07 13.33
CA THR A 64 16.24 0.11 12.05
C THR A 64 14.81 0.65 12.21
N THR A 65 14.59 1.45 13.26
CA THR A 65 13.37 2.22 13.44
C THR A 65 13.49 3.54 12.69
N LEU A 66 12.47 3.92 11.91
CA LEU A 66 12.37 5.28 11.36
C LEU A 66 12.52 6.31 12.50
N PRO A 67 13.17 7.47 12.26
CA PRO A 67 13.32 8.48 13.30
C PRO A 67 11.95 8.87 13.84
N ALA A 68 11.80 8.85 15.16
CA ALA A 68 10.59 9.32 15.82
C ALA A 68 10.35 10.79 15.44
N ALA A 69 9.11 11.15 15.09
CA ALA A 69 8.77 12.54 14.81
C ALA A 69 9.11 13.42 16.04
N PRO A 70 9.89 14.51 15.89
CA PRO A 70 10.19 15.40 17.01
C PRO A 70 8.91 16.13 17.46
N GLY A 71 8.46 15.83 18.68
CA GLY A 71 7.41 16.56 19.39
C GLY A 71 6.02 15.88 19.38
N GLY A 72 5.58 15.46 20.57
CA GLY A 72 4.15 15.26 20.88
C GLY A 72 3.83 13.94 21.56
N ALA A 73 4.15 13.82 22.86
CA ALA A 73 3.65 12.76 23.71
C ALA A 73 2.17 12.93 24.12
N ASP A 74 1.47 13.98 23.68
CA ASP A 74 0.12 14.32 24.19
C ASP A 74 -0.93 14.69 23.12
N ALA A 75 -0.67 14.48 21.83
CA ALA A 75 -1.76 14.41 20.87
C ALA A 75 -2.40 13.03 21.04
N ALA A 76 -3.59 13.00 21.67
CA ALA A 76 -4.33 11.76 21.92
C ALA A 76 -4.29 10.85 20.70
N ILE A 77 -3.88 9.60 20.88
CA ILE A 77 -3.98 8.54 19.87
C ILE A 77 -5.39 8.64 19.23
N GLY A 78 -5.47 8.99 17.94
CA GLY A 78 -6.73 9.18 17.23
C GLY A 78 -7.28 10.62 17.13
N SER A 79 -6.54 11.66 17.54
CA SER A 79 -6.95 13.06 17.32
C SER A 79 -6.79 13.50 15.86
N ASP A 80 -5.83 12.91 15.14
CA ASP A 80 -5.84 12.89 13.67
C ASP A 80 -6.61 11.64 13.24
N ARG A 81 -7.88 11.82 12.86
CA ARG A 81 -8.77 10.70 12.50
C ARG A 81 -8.28 9.88 11.29
N GLY A 82 -7.24 10.35 10.59
CA GLY A 82 -6.70 9.70 9.40
C GLY A 82 -5.49 8.79 9.62
N LEU A 83 -4.82 8.81 10.79
CA LEU A 83 -3.51 8.16 10.97
C LEU A 83 -3.41 7.47 12.33
N LEU A 84 -3.09 6.17 12.37
CA LEU A 84 -2.75 5.49 13.62
C LEU A 84 -1.22 5.53 13.80
N HIS A 85 -0.82 6.01 14.96
CA HIS A 85 0.58 6.19 15.32
C HIS A 85 1.12 4.85 15.84
N PHE A 86 1.84 4.09 15.00
CA PHE A 86 2.51 2.88 15.42
C PHE A 86 3.92 2.70 14.85
N ASP A 87 4.69 1.86 15.53
CA ASP A 87 5.98 1.33 15.08
C ASP A 87 6.06 -0.16 15.44
N VAL A 88 6.94 -0.90 14.75
CA VAL A 88 7.26 -2.29 15.07
C VAL A 88 8.68 -2.34 15.57
N ASP A 89 8.85 -2.71 16.83
CA ASP A 89 10.16 -2.90 17.42
C ASP A 89 10.83 -4.15 16.88
N LEU A 90 11.62 -3.97 15.83
CA LEU A 90 12.36 -5.04 15.18
C LEU A 90 13.35 -5.72 16.13
N GLY A 91 13.84 -5.03 17.16
CA GLY A 91 14.71 -5.62 18.18
C GLY A 91 13.98 -6.55 19.16
N ARG A 92 12.65 -6.44 19.25
CA ARG A 92 11.79 -7.33 20.05
C ARG A 92 11.23 -8.51 19.27
N LEU A 93 11.33 -8.48 17.95
CA LEU A 93 10.92 -9.61 17.12
C LEU A 93 11.90 -10.78 17.33
N PRO A 94 11.41 -12.04 17.29
CA PRO A 94 12.27 -13.22 17.32
C PRO A 94 13.29 -13.21 16.18
N SER A 95 14.53 -13.63 16.47
CA SER A 95 15.61 -13.63 15.46
C SER A 95 15.28 -14.48 14.23
N THR A 96 14.54 -15.58 14.43
CA THR A 96 14.01 -16.44 13.36
C THR A 96 13.13 -15.71 12.34
N LEU A 97 12.57 -14.55 12.70
CA LEU A 97 11.89 -13.65 11.79
C LEU A 97 12.81 -12.53 11.32
N THR A 98 13.48 -11.81 12.24
CA THR A 98 14.24 -10.59 11.90
C THR A 98 15.38 -10.84 10.95
N ASP A 99 16.07 -11.97 11.07
CA ASP A 99 17.24 -12.30 10.26
C ASP A 99 16.84 -12.55 8.79
N ARG A 100 15.56 -12.83 8.56
CA ARG A 100 14.98 -13.02 7.22
C ARG A 100 14.36 -11.74 6.66
N ILE A 101 14.02 -10.77 7.51
CA ILE A 101 13.39 -9.52 7.07
C ILE A 101 14.47 -8.58 6.54
N THR A 102 14.56 -8.48 5.22
CA THR A 102 15.47 -7.58 4.51
C THR A 102 14.75 -6.34 3.99
N VAL A 103 13.42 -6.38 3.84
CA VAL A 103 12.61 -5.23 3.41
C VAL A 103 11.48 -5.01 4.40
N THR A 104 11.23 -3.75 4.72
CA THR A 104 10.09 -3.33 5.54
C THR A 104 9.26 -2.34 4.76
N GLU A 105 7.96 -2.60 4.71
CA GLU A 105 6.98 -1.76 4.05
C GLU A 105 5.95 -1.29 5.08
N TRP A 106 5.62 -0.01 5.03
CA TRP A 106 4.57 0.60 5.82
C TRP A 106 3.52 1.17 4.89
N VAL A 107 2.26 1.00 5.26
CA VAL A 107 1.10 1.61 4.60
C VAL A 107 0.28 2.32 5.66
N SER A 108 -0.13 3.55 5.34
CA SER A 108 -0.91 4.39 6.25
C SER A 108 -2.03 5.10 5.52
N GLY A 109 -3.22 5.13 6.11
CA GLY A 109 -4.38 5.86 5.62
C GLY A 109 -5.64 5.01 5.49
N ASP A 110 -6.70 5.63 4.99
CA ASP A 110 -8.04 5.03 4.82
C ASP A 110 -8.56 4.34 6.10
N GLY A 111 -8.18 4.83 7.28
CA GLY A 111 -8.60 4.27 8.57
C GLY A 111 -7.91 2.97 8.97
N TYR A 112 -6.74 2.68 8.39
CA TYR A 112 -5.90 1.56 8.80
C TYR A 112 -4.42 1.84 8.64
N GLU A 113 -3.64 0.95 9.23
CA GLU A 113 -2.20 0.88 9.03
C GLU A 113 -1.78 -0.55 8.71
N ARG A 114 -0.69 -0.68 7.97
CA ARG A 114 -0.07 -1.98 7.70
C ARG A 114 1.44 -1.89 7.79
N PHE A 115 2.03 -2.87 8.46
CA PHE A 115 3.45 -3.18 8.37
C PHE A 115 3.63 -4.52 7.67
N VAL A 116 4.62 -4.61 6.78
CA VAL A 116 5.04 -5.86 6.16
C VAL A 116 6.55 -6.01 6.31
N GLY A 117 6.99 -7.08 6.96
CA GLY A 117 8.37 -7.53 6.92
C GLY A 117 8.51 -8.58 5.81
N GLN A 118 9.40 -8.35 4.85
CA GLN A 118 9.59 -9.18 3.66
C GLN A 118 11.03 -9.70 3.57
N ASP A 119 11.22 -10.83 2.90
CA ASP A 119 12.55 -11.32 2.52
C ASP A 119 13.11 -10.61 1.27
N GLU A 120 14.30 -11.03 0.83
CA GLU A 120 15.00 -10.45 -0.32
C GLU A 120 14.21 -10.60 -1.64
N GLU A 121 13.39 -11.65 -1.74
CA GLU A 121 12.48 -11.90 -2.86
C GLU A 121 11.15 -11.13 -2.73
N ARG A 122 11.05 -10.19 -1.78
CA ARG A 122 9.85 -9.42 -1.44
C ARG A 122 8.67 -10.29 -1.00
N ARG A 123 8.92 -11.52 -0.51
CA ARG A 123 7.86 -12.38 0.03
C ARG A 123 7.55 -11.98 1.47
N PRO A 124 6.27 -11.83 1.83
CA PRO A 124 5.89 -11.43 3.19
C PRO A 124 6.24 -12.55 4.20
N ILE A 125 7.05 -12.20 5.19
CA ILE A 125 7.35 -13.05 6.36
C ILE A 125 6.33 -12.79 7.46
N VAL A 126 6.06 -11.50 7.70
CA VAL A 126 5.13 -11.01 8.71
C VAL A 126 4.33 -9.86 8.14
N THR A 127 3.05 -9.82 8.45
CA THR A 127 2.17 -8.68 8.15
C THR A 127 1.39 -8.34 9.40
N ILE A 128 1.33 -7.05 9.73
CA ILE A 128 0.56 -6.54 10.86
C ILE A 128 -0.38 -5.49 10.30
N TRP A 129 -1.67 -5.64 10.55
CA TRP A 129 -2.68 -4.64 10.24
C TRP A 129 -3.20 -4.04 11.54
N LEU A 130 -3.43 -2.73 11.56
CA LEU A 130 -4.06 -2.02 12.66
C LEU A 130 -5.24 -1.20 12.15
N THR A 131 -6.31 -1.12 12.92
CA THR A 131 -7.46 -0.28 12.59
C THR A 131 -8.26 0.08 13.85
N GLY A 132 -8.98 1.21 13.81
CA GLY A 132 -9.96 1.56 14.85
C GLY A 132 -11.30 0.84 14.70
N SER A 133 -11.49 0.00 13.67
CA SER A 133 -12.77 -0.63 13.33
C SER A 133 -12.69 -2.16 13.39
N ALA A 134 -13.49 -2.76 14.28
CA ALA A 134 -13.61 -4.22 14.38
C ALA A 134 -14.07 -4.87 13.06
N ALA A 135 -14.99 -4.23 12.33
CA ALA A 135 -15.46 -4.72 11.04
C ALA A 135 -14.33 -4.72 9.99
N ARG A 136 -13.49 -3.68 10.00
CA ARG A 136 -12.35 -3.60 9.08
C ARG A 136 -11.27 -4.64 9.42
N ALA A 137 -11.08 -4.95 10.71
CA ALA A 137 -10.21 -6.03 11.13
C ALA A 137 -10.72 -7.42 10.66
N ASP A 138 -12.05 -7.62 10.62
CA ASP A 138 -12.65 -8.83 10.03
C ASP A 138 -12.37 -8.93 8.52
N ASP A 139 -12.45 -7.82 7.79
CA ASP A 139 -12.09 -7.77 6.37
C ASP A 139 -10.63 -8.18 6.15
N PHE A 140 -9.70 -7.64 6.96
CA PHE A 140 -8.28 -8.03 6.91
C PHE A 140 -8.07 -9.51 7.16
N ASN A 141 -8.76 -10.06 8.15
CA ASN A 141 -8.70 -11.48 8.47
C ASN A 141 -9.18 -12.32 7.29
N SER A 142 -10.27 -11.92 6.63
CA SER A 142 -10.78 -12.60 5.44
C SER A 142 -9.77 -12.61 4.28
N MET A 143 -9.02 -11.52 4.09
CA MET A 143 -7.96 -11.41 3.08
C MET A 143 -6.75 -12.28 3.41
N ALA A 144 -6.40 -12.38 4.69
CA ALA A 144 -5.25 -13.16 5.17
C ALA A 144 -5.48 -14.68 5.12
N ASN A 145 -6.74 -15.15 5.13
CA ASN A 145 -7.12 -16.56 5.18
C ASN A 145 -6.88 -17.36 3.88
N GLY A 146 -5.95 -16.92 3.03
CA GLY A 146 -5.50 -17.65 1.85
C GLY A 146 -4.19 -18.41 2.07
N GLY A 147 -4.25 -19.73 2.30
CA GLY A 147 -3.08 -20.62 2.24
C GLY A 147 -2.56 -21.14 3.59
N SER A 148 -1.23 -21.29 3.70
CA SER A 148 -0.50 -21.85 4.86
C SER A 148 -0.21 -20.82 5.97
N THR A 149 -0.76 -19.62 5.87
CA THR A 149 -0.56 -18.54 6.83
C THR A 149 -1.18 -18.87 8.19
N ARG A 150 -0.66 -18.22 9.22
CA ARG A 150 -1.21 -18.23 10.58
C ARG A 150 -1.53 -16.79 10.96
N ASN A 151 -2.62 -16.57 11.67
CA ASN A 151 -3.01 -15.24 12.09
C ASN A 151 -3.43 -15.21 13.56
N LEU A 152 -3.32 -14.01 14.15
CA LEU A 152 -3.75 -13.69 15.50
C LEU A 152 -4.44 -12.34 15.46
N ARG A 153 -5.70 -12.32 15.87
CA ARG A 153 -6.43 -11.08 16.18
C ARG A 153 -6.17 -10.69 17.62
N TRP A 154 -5.97 -9.41 17.87
CA TRP A 154 -5.74 -8.86 19.19
C TRP A 154 -6.27 -7.43 19.28
N GLN A 155 -6.43 -6.91 20.50
CA GLN A 155 -6.90 -5.55 20.74
C GLN A 155 -6.07 -4.92 21.85
N ARG A 156 -5.65 -3.66 21.67
CA ARG A 156 -4.88 -2.90 22.68
C ARG A 156 -5.21 -1.42 22.56
N GLY A 157 -5.58 -0.78 23.67
CA GLY A 157 -5.85 0.66 23.70
C GLY A 157 -6.93 1.13 22.71
N GLY A 158 -7.97 0.31 22.48
CA GLY A 158 -9.04 0.63 21.51
C GLY A 158 -8.69 0.40 20.04
N VAL A 159 -7.47 -0.03 19.73
CA VAL A 159 -7.05 -0.42 18.37
C VAL A 159 -7.20 -1.92 18.20
N GLU A 160 -7.77 -2.32 17.07
CA GLU A 160 -7.83 -3.70 16.60
C GLU A 160 -6.57 -4.01 15.79
N GLY A 161 -5.94 -5.14 16.09
CA GLY A 161 -4.75 -5.62 15.41
C GLY A 161 -4.95 -7.01 14.81
N LEU A 162 -4.37 -7.23 13.63
CA LEU A 162 -4.25 -8.54 13.01
C LEU A 162 -2.80 -8.80 12.65
N THR A 163 -2.20 -9.79 13.29
CA THR A 163 -0.88 -10.31 12.93
C THR A 163 -1.05 -11.51 12.01
N VAL A 164 -0.29 -11.56 10.91
CA VAL A 164 -0.25 -12.67 9.96
C VAL A 164 1.21 -13.10 9.78
N LEU A 165 1.47 -14.40 9.83
CA LEU A 165 2.78 -14.99 9.59
C LEU A 165 2.76 -15.92 8.39
N GLY A 166 3.81 -15.84 7.58
CA GLY A 166 4.11 -16.80 6.53
C GLY A 166 4.70 -18.12 7.03
N SER A 167 5.01 -18.24 8.33
CA SER A 167 5.53 -19.46 8.96
C SER A 167 4.42 -20.33 9.57
N ALA A 168 4.72 -21.61 9.79
CA ALA A 168 3.82 -22.55 10.48
C ALA A 168 3.84 -22.40 12.02
N ASP A 169 4.84 -21.71 12.56
CA ASP A 169 5.08 -21.57 14.00
C ASP A 169 4.11 -20.54 14.60
N ARG A 170 3.10 -21.05 15.32
CA ARG A 170 2.05 -20.23 15.95
C ARG A 170 2.57 -19.49 17.19
N ASP A 171 3.64 -19.97 17.82
CA ASP A 171 4.14 -19.41 19.08
C ASP A 171 4.85 -18.06 18.87
N LEU A 172 5.10 -17.69 17.61
CA LEU A 172 5.63 -16.38 17.22
C LEU A 172 4.56 -15.30 17.15
N LEU A 173 3.28 -15.64 16.98
CA LEU A 173 2.20 -14.65 16.78
C LEU A 173 2.06 -13.67 17.95
N PRO A 174 2.02 -14.11 19.24
CA PRO A 174 1.92 -13.18 20.36
C PRO A 174 3.17 -12.30 20.48
N LYS A 175 4.36 -12.86 20.24
CA LYS A 175 5.64 -12.11 20.30
C LYS A 175 5.69 -10.98 19.27
N VAL A 176 5.16 -11.23 18.08
CA VAL A 176 5.05 -10.22 17.01
C VAL A 176 4.03 -9.15 17.38
N ALA A 177 2.87 -9.53 17.92
CA ALA A 177 1.87 -8.57 18.41
C ALA A 177 2.44 -7.69 19.54
N ASP A 178 3.26 -8.26 20.44
CA ASP A 178 3.91 -7.54 21.53
C ASP A 178 5.03 -6.59 21.08
N ALA A 179 5.61 -6.82 19.90
CA ALA A 179 6.58 -5.90 19.30
C ALA A 179 5.92 -4.62 18.75
N VAL A 180 4.60 -4.57 18.62
CA VAL A 180 3.87 -3.37 18.17
C VAL A 180 3.84 -2.32 19.28
N ARG A 181 4.38 -1.14 18.97
CA ARG A 181 4.38 0.03 19.84
C ARG A 181 3.29 1.00 19.38
N LEU A 182 2.18 1.03 20.12
CA LEU A 182 1.14 2.04 19.92
C LEU A 182 1.58 3.37 20.54
N GLY A 183 1.32 4.49 19.86
CA GLY A 183 1.71 5.83 20.31
C GLY A 183 3.11 6.28 19.85
N ALA A 184 3.88 5.40 19.19
CA ALA A 184 5.05 5.81 18.43
C ALA A 184 4.58 6.35 17.07
N THR A 185 4.77 7.65 16.83
CA THR A 185 4.31 8.28 15.58
C THR A 185 5.25 7.94 14.44
N GLN A 186 4.86 7.03 13.55
CA GLN A 186 5.34 7.07 12.18
C GLN A 186 4.26 7.76 11.36
N ARG A 187 4.51 9.02 11.00
CA ARG A 187 3.74 9.66 9.94
C ARG A 187 3.98 8.86 8.68
N CYS A 188 3.08 8.96 7.73
CA CYS A 188 3.46 8.61 6.39
C CYS A 188 4.62 9.51 5.93
N VAL A 189 5.83 8.98 5.97
CA VAL A 189 7.04 9.68 5.52
C VAL A 189 7.53 8.95 4.29
N MET A 190 7.65 9.70 3.21
CA MET A 190 8.15 9.24 1.92
C MET A 190 9.08 10.31 1.36
N PRO A 191 10.03 9.97 0.48
CA PRO A 191 10.93 10.96 -0.07
C PRO A 191 10.27 11.88 -1.10
N ILE A 192 9.00 11.66 -1.49
CA ILE A 192 8.26 12.54 -2.40
C ILE A 192 7.24 13.39 -1.62
N HIS A 193 6.95 14.57 -2.12
CA HIS A 193 6.00 15.50 -1.52
C HIS A 193 5.11 16.11 -2.58
N LEU A 194 3.80 16.03 -2.38
CA LEU A 194 2.81 16.69 -3.22
C LEU A 194 2.37 18.00 -2.55
N SER A 195 2.84 19.12 -3.08
CA SER A 195 2.61 20.47 -2.51
C SER A 195 1.15 20.92 -2.46
N ALA A 196 0.29 20.35 -3.31
CA ALA A 196 -1.13 20.68 -3.34
C ALA A 196 -1.95 19.50 -3.84
N LEU A 197 -3.22 19.43 -3.41
CA LEU A 197 -4.21 18.54 -4.01
C LEU A 197 -5.03 19.31 -5.04
N PRO A 198 -5.52 18.64 -6.11
CA PRO A 198 -6.52 19.23 -6.98
C PRO A 198 -7.76 19.62 -6.17
N ALA A 199 -8.53 20.58 -6.68
CA ALA A 199 -9.75 21.03 -6.01
C ALA A 199 -10.70 19.86 -5.71
N GLY A 200 -11.12 19.74 -4.44
CA GLY A 200 -11.97 18.65 -3.94
C GLY A 200 -11.26 17.28 -3.83
N GLY A 201 -9.97 17.21 -4.14
CA GLY A 201 -9.16 16.03 -3.89
C GLY A 201 -8.81 15.85 -2.42
N ARG A 202 -8.56 14.60 -2.01
CA ARG A 202 -8.06 14.23 -0.69
C ARG A 202 -7.03 13.11 -0.80
N TRP A 203 -6.04 13.16 0.06
CA TRP A 203 -5.16 12.02 0.30
C TRP A 203 -5.91 10.92 1.05
N THR A 204 -5.77 9.67 0.61
CA THR A 204 -6.41 8.53 1.26
C THR A 204 -5.44 7.53 1.82
N GLU A 205 -4.35 7.22 1.11
CA GLU A 205 -3.39 6.22 1.56
C GLU A 205 -2.00 6.60 1.07
N CYS A 206 -1.00 6.14 1.77
CA CYS A 206 0.35 6.13 1.29
C CYS A 206 1.07 4.85 1.70
N GLN A 207 2.20 4.60 1.06
CA GLN A 207 3.06 3.49 1.39
C GLN A 207 4.52 3.83 1.15
N THR A 208 5.41 3.22 1.93
CA THR A 208 6.85 3.37 1.79
C THR A 208 7.54 2.07 2.13
N ALA A 209 8.49 1.66 1.29
CA ALA A 209 9.32 0.49 1.54
C ALA A 209 10.80 0.87 1.61
N ILE A 210 11.48 0.24 2.56
CA ILE A 210 12.90 0.43 2.83
C ILE A 210 13.57 -0.94 2.89
N ARG A 211 14.70 -1.07 2.20
CA ARG A 211 15.59 -2.23 2.28
C ARG A 211 16.62 -2.00 3.37
N ARG A 212 16.76 -2.99 4.25
CA ARG A 212 17.90 -3.08 5.16
C ARG A 212 19.09 -3.64 4.40
N SER A 213 20.22 -3.01 4.60
CA SER A 213 21.50 -3.52 4.11
C SER A 213 22.40 -3.76 5.33
N PRO A 214 22.82 -5.01 5.62
CA PRO A 214 23.66 -5.30 6.77
C PRO A 214 24.94 -4.45 6.74
N GLY A 215 25.17 -3.66 7.79
CA GLY A 215 26.36 -2.81 7.92
C GLY A 215 26.36 -1.54 7.07
N ALA A 216 25.25 -1.20 6.41
CA ALA A 216 25.10 0.04 5.65
C ALA A 216 23.81 0.79 6.03
N ALA A 217 23.68 2.02 5.53
CA ALA A 217 22.45 2.78 5.66
C ALA A 217 21.28 2.02 5.01
N SER A 218 20.08 2.20 5.56
CA SER A 218 18.87 1.64 4.95
C SER A 218 18.60 2.35 3.63
N LEU A 219 18.20 1.59 2.60
CA LEU A 219 17.97 2.11 1.26
C LEU A 219 16.48 2.24 1.01
N TRP A 220 16.03 3.42 0.60
CA TRP A 220 14.67 3.56 0.11
C TRP A 220 14.49 2.73 -1.16
N MET A 221 13.38 2.00 -1.23
CA MET A 221 13.02 1.21 -2.42
C MET A 221 11.94 1.91 -3.22
N TYR A 222 10.79 2.16 -2.59
CA TYR A 222 9.68 2.80 -3.27
C TYR A 222 8.77 3.52 -2.30
N SER A 223 7.94 4.38 -2.83
CA SER A 223 6.81 4.96 -2.13
C SER A 223 5.62 5.11 -3.05
N GLY A 224 4.42 5.03 -2.48
CA GLY A 224 3.18 5.24 -3.18
C GLY A 224 2.29 6.22 -2.43
N LEU A 225 1.51 6.98 -3.19
CA LEU A 225 0.52 7.91 -2.68
C LEU A 225 -0.79 7.69 -3.43
N THR A 226 -1.84 7.33 -2.69
CA THR A 226 -3.18 7.13 -3.21
C THR A 226 -4.04 8.34 -2.86
N LEU A 227 -4.64 8.92 -3.88
CA LEU A 227 -5.46 10.12 -3.81
C LEU A 227 -6.86 9.81 -4.31
N ARG A 228 -7.86 10.39 -3.64
CA ARG A 228 -9.26 10.39 -4.07
C ARG A 228 -9.59 11.77 -4.64
N ARG A 229 -10.15 11.78 -5.85
CA ARG A 229 -10.64 12.99 -6.52
C ARG A 229 -11.99 13.43 -5.99
N ALA A 230 -12.42 14.61 -6.42
CA ALA A 230 -13.76 15.15 -6.15
C ALA A 230 -14.90 14.27 -6.70
N ASP A 231 -14.65 13.54 -7.79
CA ASP A 231 -15.60 12.60 -8.40
C ASP A 231 -15.47 11.16 -7.85
N ASP A 232 -14.82 11.03 -6.70
CA ASP A 232 -14.49 9.77 -6.03
C ASP A 232 -13.63 8.80 -6.87
N ARG A 233 -13.00 9.25 -7.96
CA ARG A 233 -12.02 8.42 -8.66
C ARG A 233 -10.66 8.43 -7.97
N THR A 234 -9.90 7.36 -8.18
CA THR A 234 -8.63 7.13 -7.48
C THR A 234 -7.42 7.33 -8.39
N VAL A 235 -6.54 8.25 -8.01
CA VAL A 235 -5.21 8.44 -8.60
C VAL A 235 -4.16 7.79 -7.71
N PHE A 236 -3.19 7.14 -8.32
CA PHE A 236 -2.06 6.52 -7.66
C PHE A 236 -0.75 7.05 -8.21
N ILE A 237 0.06 7.59 -7.33
CA ILE A 237 1.42 8.04 -7.60
C ILE A 237 2.36 6.99 -7.01
N TRP A 238 3.30 6.51 -7.80
CA TRP A 238 4.32 5.55 -7.41
C TRP A 238 5.70 6.10 -7.74
N ALA A 239 6.62 6.03 -6.79
CA ALA A 239 8.00 6.44 -6.91
C ALA A 239 8.88 5.25 -6.57
N ASP A 240 9.90 4.95 -7.37
CA ASP A 240 10.81 3.82 -7.18
C ASP A 240 12.27 4.22 -7.41
N SER A 241 13.17 3.61 -6.64
CA SER A 241 14.63 3.74 -6.80
C SER A 241 15.17 2.95 -7.99
N ASP A 242 14.42 1.94 -8.43
CA ASP A 242 14.83 0.99 -9.45
C ASP A 242 14.73 1.58 -10.88
N GLN A 243 15.58 2.57 -11.21
CA GLN A 243 15.61 3.23 -12.52
C GLN A 243 15.65 2.22 -13.67
N GLY A 244 14.57 2.18 -14.46
CA GLY A 244 14.51 1.39 -15.70
C GLY A 244 14.29 -0.11 -15.54
N THR A 245 14.06 -0.63 -14.32
CA THR A 245 13.78 -2.07 -14.12
C THR A 245 12.33 -2.36 -13.73
N THR A 246 11.59 -1.38 -13.22
CA THR A 246 10.20 -1.59 -12.81
C THR A 246 9.19 -1.38 -13.94
N THR A 247 8.78 -2.53 -14.49
CA THR A 247 7.41 -2.86 -14.94
C THR A 247 6.90 -2.30 -16.27
N GLY A 248 7.01 -3.15 -17.30
CA GLY A 248 6.22 -3.11 -18.52
C GLY A 248 6.94 -3.86 -19.65
N PRO A 249 6.25 -4.57 -20.55
CA PRO A 249 6.88 -5.16 -21.74
C PRO A 249 7.43 -4.10 -22.70
N SER A 250 7.04 -2.84 -22.53
CA SER A 250 7.44 -1.73 -23.40
C SER A 250 8.58 -0.93 -22.76
N PRO A 251 9.72 -0.75 -23.47
CA PRO A 251 10.78 0.13 -23.02
C PRO A 251 10.27 1.57 -22.91
N PHE A 252 10.90 2.37 -22.05
CA PHE A 252 10.63 3.80 -21.98
C PHE A 252 10.95 4.46 -23.33
N ALA A 253 9.96 5.13 -23.91
CA ALA A 253 10.12 5.94 -25.11
C ALA A 253 9.38 7.26 -24.87
N ALA A 254 10.12 8.32 -24.59
CA ALA A 254 9.53 9.62 -24.30
C ALA A 254 8.68 10.09 -25.48
N ASP A 255 7.43 10.43 -25.20
CA ASP A 255 6.47 10.93 -26.18
C ASP A 255 5.99 12.35 -25.85
N ARG A 256 6.46 12.90 -24.73
CA ARG A 256 6.14 14.25 -24.25
C ARG A 256 7.17 14.76 -23.24
N GLU A 257 7.00 16.01 -22.85
CA GLU A 257 7.73 16.65 -21.76
C GLU A 257 6.76 17.11 -20.69
N VAL A 258 7.12 16.92 -19.41
CA VAL A 258 6.36 17.41 -18.26
C VAL A 258 7.32 18.09 -17.30
N ALA A 259 7.09 19.37 -17.01
CA ALA A 259 7.93 20.19 -16.14
C ALA A 259 9.43 20.12 -16.51
N GLY A 260 9.76 20.19 -17.82
CA GLY A 260 11.14 20.14 -18.30
C GLY A 260 11.76 18.73 -18.37
N ARG A 261 10.97 17.68 -18.10
CA ARG A 261 11.48 16.29 -18.04
C ARG A 261 10.85 15.44 -19.14
N PRO A 262 11.63 14.58 -19.82
CA PRO A 262 11.10 13.57 -20.72
C PRO A 262 10.12 12.66 -19.99
N ALA A 263 8.95 12.45 -20.58
CA ALA A 263 7.91 11.61 -20.02
C ALA A 263 7.30 10.72 -21.11
N MET A 264 6.73 9.60 -20.68
CA MET A 264 6.00 8.67 -21.52
C MET A 264 4.58 8.51 -20.98
N TRP A 265 3.58 8.72 -21.83
CA TRP A 265 2.22 8.29 -21.50
C TRP A 265 2.01 6.83 -21.87
N ARG A 266 1.46 6.08 -20.93
CA ARG A 266 1.01 4.71 -21.13
C ARG A 266 -0.51 4.71 -21.17
N SER A 267 -1.06 3.98 -22.12
CA SER A 267 -2.50 3.75 -22.22
C SER A 267 -2.79 2.26 -22.28
N GLY A 268 -3.92 1.85 -21.70
CA GLY A 268 -4.31 0.45 -21.65
C GLY A 268 -5.69 0.24 -21.05
N SER A 269 -6.00 -1.02 -20.73
CA SER A 269 -7.23 -1.38 -20.01
C SER A 269 -6.91 -1.94 -18.62
N GLY A 270 -7.65 -1.48 -17.59
CA GLY A 270 -7.51 -1.96 -16.21
C GLY A 270 -6.93 -0.92 -15.24
N ALA A 271 -6.60 -1.40 -14.04
CA ALA A 271 -5.89 -0.61 -13.03
C ALA A 271 -4.46 -0.33 -13.51
N PHE A 272 -3.96 0.87 -13.25
CA PHE A 272 -2.63 1.33 -13.67
C PHE A 272 -2.43 1.33 -15.19
N ALA A 273 -3.51 1.35 -15.96
CA ALA A 273 -3.43 1.18 -17.40
C ALA A 273 -3.17 2.51 -18.12
N ASN A 274 -3.74 3.60 -17.60
CA ASN A 274 -3.45 4.94 -18.05
C ASN A 274 -2.57 5.65 -17.02
N GLY A 275 -1.43 6.14 -17.46
CA GLY A 275 -0.53 6.86 -16.58
C GLY A 275 0.67 7.48 -17.26
N LEU A 276 1.24 8.45 -16.57
CA LEU A 276 2.44 9.18 -16.94
C LEU A 276 3.65 8.55 -16.24
N TRP A 277 4.68 8.21 -17.01
CA TRP A 277 5.95 7.69 -16.50
C TRP A 277 7.08 8.68 -16.79
N ILE A 278 7.91 8.96 -15.78
CA ILE A 278 9.11 9.82 -15.84
C ILE A 278 10.25 9.05 -15.19
N THR A 279 11.32 8.72 -15.93
CA THR A 279 12.42 7.84 -15.43
C THR A 279 13.58 8.59 -14.75
N ASP A 280 13.52 9.92 -14.71
CA ASP A 280 14.53 10.73 -14.02
C ASP A 280 13.86 11.92 -13.31
N PHE A 281 12.88 11.60 -12.48
CA PHE A 281 12.25 12.59 -11.62
C PHE A 281 13.16 12.84 -10.42
N ALA A 282 14.20 13.67 -10.58
CA ALA A 282 15.20 13.91 -9.53
C ALA A 282 15.86 12.60 -9.03
N GLY A 283 16.29 11.75 -9.96
CA GLY A 283 16.94 10.49 -9.63
C GLY A 283 16.00 9.32 -9.32
N ILE A 284 14.68 9.46 -9.46
CA ILE A 284 13.71 8.36 -9.27
C ILE A 284 12.85 8.11 -10.51
N ASP A 285 12.33 6.87 -10.61
CA ASP A 285 11.25 6.53 -11.53
C ASP A 285 9.92 6.96 -10.89
N LEU A 286 9.19 7.87 -11.53
CA LEU A 286 7.88 8.36 -11.11
C LEU A 286 6.79 7.87 -12.06
N TYR A 287 5.73 7.30 -11.51
CA TYR A 287 4.54 6.86 -12.24
C TYR A 287 3.27 7.45 -11.62
N VAL A 288 2.50 8.22 -12.40
CA VAL A 288 1.21 8.80 -11.98
C VAL A 288 0.11 8.15 -12.80
N SER A 289 -0.85 7.49 -12.17
CA SER A 289 -1.79 6.61 -12.87
C SER A 289 -3.18 6.53 -12.27
N ASN A 290 -4.14 5.97 -13.02
CA ASN A 290 -5.42 5.56 -12.48
C ASN A 290 -5.27 4.28 -11.63
N TYR A 291 -5.94 4.20 -10.48
CA TYR A 291 -5.93 2.96 -9.66
C TYR A 291 -7.09 2.01 -10.00
N GLU A 292 -8.12 2.50 -10.68
CA GLU A 292 -9.39 1.78 -10.84
C GLU A 292 -9.39 0.82 -12.04
N SER A 293 -10.04 -0.34 -11.86
CA SER A 293 -10.34 -1.23 -12.98
C SER A 293 -11.51 -0.71 -13.80
N GLY A 294 -11.30 -0.36 -15.06
CA GLY A 294 -12.36 0.07 -15.97
C GLY A 294 -11.81 0.83 -17.17
N PRO A 295 -12.70 1.45 -17.98
CA PRO A 295 -12.28 2.49 -18.91
C PRO A 295 -11.56 3.59 -18.14
N ALA A 296 -10.31 3.86 -18.54
CA ALA A 296 -9.45 4.85 -17.90
C ALA A 296 -9.41 6.17 -18.69
N ASP A 297 -10.39 6.39 -19.58
CA ASP A 297 -10.56 7.59 -20.41
C ASP A 297 -10.68 8.89 -19.60
N TRP A 298 -11.09 8.76 -18.33
CA TRP A 298 -11.15 9.88 -17.39
C TRP A 298 -9.79 10.43 -16.98
N PHE A 299 -8.75 9.60 -16.97
CA PHE A 299 -7.43 10.00 -16.51
C PHE A 299 -6.60 10.43 -17.71
N THR A 300 -6.36 11.73 -17.82
CA THR A 300 -5.73 12.33 -18.99
C THR A 300 -4.25 12.65 -18.74
N PRO A 301 -3.46 12.81 -19.81
CA PRO A 301 -2.09 13.29 -19.69
C PRO A 301 -1.94 14.61 -18.92
N ASP A 302 -2.83 15.58 -19.17
CA ASP A 302 -2.75 16.90 -18.54
C ASP A 302 -2.99 16.79 -17.03
N GLU A 303 -3.94 15.93 -16.63
CA GLU A 303 -4.20 15.66 -15.21
C GLU A 303 -2.99 15.00 -14.54
N ALA A 304 -2.37 14.00 -15.18
CA ALA A 304 -1.17 13.36 -14.65
C ALA A 304 0.03 14.34 -14.59
N GLY A 305 0.17 15.19 -15.60
CA GLY A 305 1.19 16.23 -15.67
C GLY A 305 1.02 17.28 -14.57
N TRP A 306 -0.22 17.57 -14.16
CA TRP A 306 -0.48 18.43 -13.01
C TRP A 306 0.14 17.85 -11.74
N TYR A 307 -0.10 16.57 -11.42
CA TYR A 307 0.48 15.94 -10.23
C TYR A 307 2.01 15.94 -10.28
N ALA A 308 2.60 15.55 -11.40
CA ALA A 308 4.05 15.55 -11.60
C ALA A 308 4.67 16.94 -11.40
N THR A 309 3.98 18.01 -11.81
CA THR A 309 4.45 19.40 -11.64
C THR A 309 4.39 19.87 -10.17
N HIS A 310 3.46 19.32 -9.38
CA HIS A 310 3.30 19.68 -7.96
C HIS A 310 4.07 18.78 -7.00
N LEU A 311 4.73 17.75 -7.53
CA LEU A 311 5.59 16.85 -6.78
C LEU A 311 7.00 17.43 -6.65
N THR A 312 7.62 17.16 -5.52
CA THR A 312 9.05 17.35 -5.28
C THR A 312 9.63 16.10 -4.65
N ALA A 313 10.91 15.81 -4.89
CA ALA A 313 11.63 14.74 -4.21
C ALA A 313 12.61 15.32 -3.17
N SER A 314 12.90 14.52 -2.15
CA SER A 314 13.91 14.81 -1.13
C SER A 314 15.29 14.79 -1.75
N PRO A 315 16.22 15.63 -1.27
CA PRO A 315 17.58 15.66 -1.80
C PRO A 315 18.36 14.37 -1.52
N ASP A 316 18.05 13.68 -0.41
CA ASP A 316 18.60 12.37 -0.09
C ASP A 316 17.47 11.35 0.13
N LEU A 317 17.34 10.43 -0.83
CA LEU A 317 16.33 9.38 -0.79
C LEU A 317 16.63 8.34 0.28
N ASN A 318 17.87 8.24 0.78
CA ASN A 318 18.30 7.22 1.74
C ASN A 318 18.45 7.79 3.16
N ASP A 319 18.19 9.08 3.37
CA ASP A 319 18.12 9.69 4.70
C ASP A 319 16.69 10.12 5.04
N PRO A 320 15.91 9.27 5.75
CA PRO A 320 14.56 9.60 6.21
C PRO A 320 14.47 10.88 7.05
N ALA A 321 15.57 11.35 7.66
CA ALA A 321 15.56 12.60 8.41
C ALA A 321 15.43 13.83 7.50
N THR A 322 15.77 13.71 6.22
CA THR A 322 15.62 14.77 5.21
C THR A 322 14.25 14.76 4.54
N TRP A 323 13.46 13.70 4.74
CA TRP A 323 12.18 13.56 4.06
C TRP A 323 11.13 14.57 4.58
N PRO A 324 10.19 14.97 3.71
CA PRO A 324 9.03 15.76 4.07
C PRO A 324 8.30 15.22 5.30
N ARG A 325 7.88 16.12 6.19
CA ARG A 325 7.13 15.75 7.41
C ARG A 325 5.70 15.24 7.13
N ARG A 326 5.23 15.42 5.90
CA ARG A 326 3.93 14.99 5.36
C ARG A 326 4.12 14.66 3.90
N ALA A 327 3.35 13.70 3.39
CA ALA A 327 3.34 13.39 1.95
C ALA A 327 2.61 14.44 1.11
N VAL A 328 1.70 15.19 1.73
CA VAL A 328 0.85 16.21 1.06
C VAL A 328 0.71 17.46 1.93
N GLY A 329 0.78 18.64 1.31
CA GLY A 329 0.47 19.95 1.92
C GLY A 329 1.69 20.82 2.15
#